data_AF-A0A4P5XKF9-F1
#
_entry.id   AF-A0A4P5XKF9-F1
#
_cell.length_a   1.000
_cell.length_b   1.000
_cell.length_c   1.000
_cell.angle_alpha   90.00
_cell.angle_beta   90.00
_cell.angle_gamma   90.00
#
_symmetry.space_group_name_H-M   'P 1'
#
loop_
_entity.id
_entity.type
_entity.pdbx_description
1 polymer ?
#
loop_
_entity_poly.entity_id
_entity_poly.type
_entity_poly.pdbx_seq_one_letter_code
_entity_poly.pdbx_strand_id
1 'polypeptide(L)'
;MSNTTPGTTANTMSNATANNARADVDMSVHSEHIWTTLDQCETSLRWAARLRLSLLQRSVGQALGRLQAIAGAPLVSLHRARMCQAIHIALEGACAVLDQCMRTPPSDRAIQLGSLAAAQAEKIAVKHWKFSARPAPGEATELPPSLQQQCVPWLPMAPLRDDLSLVTVAPSVGVEVLALRFGWHGRAPHTMNDVAKLLGIHPRRAAIIAADTVRKLVRASAQRSA
;
A
#
# COMPACT_ATOMS: atom_id res chain seq x y z
N MET A 1 58.72 -33.05 -53.96
CA MET A 1 57.99 -34.19 -53.37
C MET A 1 57.65 -33.84 -51.93
N SER A 2 56.37 -33.54 -51.72
CA SER A 2 55.52 -33.61 -50.52
C SER A 2 56.14 -33.44 -49.12
N ASN A 3 55.97 -32.25 -48.52
CA ASN A 3 55.95 -32.06 -47.07
C ASN A 3 54.53 -32.33 -46.55
N THR A 4 54.40 -33.17 -45.53
CA THR A 4 53.12 -33.52 -44.89
C THR A 4 53.06 -32.90 -43.50
N THR A 5 52.10 -32.01 -43.28
CA THR A 5 51.67 -31.53 -41.95
C THR A 5 50.49 -32.36 -41.47
N PRO A 6 50.46 -32.85 -40.22
CA PRO A 6 49.20 -33.17 -39.54
C PRO A 6 48.86 -32.06 -38.55
N GLY A 7 47.71 -31.43 -38.79
CA GLY A 7 47.13 -30.39 -37.93
C GLY A 7 46.55 -30.96 -36.64
N THR A 8 46.73 -30.17 -35.59
CA THR A 8 46.18 -30.29 -34.25
C THR A 8 44.65 -30.18 -34.26
N THR A 9 43.94 -31.21 -33.78
CA THR A 9 42.52 -31.13 -33.39
C THR A 9 42.33 -31.67 -31.98
N ALA A 10 42.57 -30.82 -30.98
CA ALA A 10 42.08 -31.03 -29.62
C ALA A 10 41.86 -29.67 -28.95
N ASN A 11 40.70 -29.51 -28.29
CA ASN A 11 40.30 -28.43 -27.36
C ASN A 11 39.18 -27.45 -27.80
N THR A 12 38.08 -27.93 -28.39
CA THR A 12 36.86 -27.10 -28.54
C THR A 12 35.69 -27.54 -27.64
N MET A 13 35.70 -28.73 -27.04
CA MET A 13 34.55 -29.22 -26.26
C MET A 13 34.49 -28.75 -24.79
N SER A 14 35.59 -28.30 -24.19
CA SER A 14 35.60 -27.93 -22.75
C SER A 14 35.10 -26.51 -22.47
N ASN A 15 35.12 -25.62 -23.47
CA ASN A 15 34.73 -24.21 -23.29
C ASN A 15 33.22 -23.98 -23.41
N ALA A 16 32.49 -24.80 -24.17
CA ALA A 16 31.04 -24.62 -24.34
C ALA A 16 30.27 -24.90 -23.04
N THR A 17 30.62 -25.98 -22.32
CA THR A 17 29.95 -26.36 -21.06
C THR A 17 30.29 -25.40 -19.92
N ALA A 18 31.54 -24.92 -19.86
CA ALA A 18 31.95 -23.91 -18.87
C ALA A 18 31.34 -22.52 -19.13
N ASN A 19 31.18 -22.14 -20.41
CA ASN A 19 30.52 -20.88 -20.78
C ASN A 19 29.00 -20.93 -20.56
N ASN A 20 28.36 -22.07 -20.81
CA ASN A 20 26.95 -22.26 -20.49
C ASN A 20 26.70 -22.25 -18.98
N ALA A 21 27.55 -22.92 -18.18
CA ALA A 21 27.45 -22.88 -16.73
C ALA A 21 27.68 -21.45 -16.17
N ARG A 22 28.61 -20.68 -16.76
CA ARG A 22 28.81 -19.26 -16.39
C ARG A 22 27.62 -18.39 -16.79
N ALA A 23 27.06 -18.58 -17.99
CA ALA A 23 25.88 -17.86 -18.43
C ALA A 23 24.64 -18.19 -17.57
N ASP A 24 24.44 -19.44 -17.18
CA ASP A 24 23.35 -19.87 -16.29
C ASP A 24 23.52 -19.31 -14.87
N VAL A 25 24.76 -19.27 -14.36
CA VAL A 25 25.07 -18.64 -13.06
C VAL A 25 24.85 -17.13 -13.12
N ASP A 26 25.33 -16.44 -14.17
CA ASP A 26 25.14 -15.00 -14.35
C ASP A 26 23.65 -14.63 -14.51
N MET A 27 22.88 -15.43 -15.25
CA MET A 27 21.43 -15.27 -15.39
C MET A 27 20.69 -15.54 -14.08
N SER A 28 21.11 -16.56 -13.31
CA SER A 28 20.55 -16.86 -11.99
C SER A 28 20.80 -15.70 -11.02
N VAL A 29 22.04 -15.19 -10.95
CA VAL A 29 22.42 -14.04 -10.11
C VAL A 29 21.67 -12.77 -10.53
N HIS A 30 21.54 -12.53 -11.83
CA HIS A 30 20.76 -11.41 -12.35
C HIS A 30 19.27 -11.52 -11.98
N SER A 31 18.70 -12.72 -12.08
CA SER A 31 17.30 -12.96 -11.70
C SER A 31 17.06 -12.76 -10.20
N GLU A 32 17.94 -13.28 -9.34
CA GLU A 32 17.86 -13.09 -7.88
C GLU A 32 17.99 -11.62 -7.48
N HIS A 33 18.87 -10.87 -8.16
CA HIS A 33 19.02 -9.44 -7.96
C HIS A 33 17.75 -8.66 -8.35
N ILE A 34 17.10 -9.02 -9.46
CA ILE A 34 15.82 -8.43 -9.88
C ILE A 34 14.74 -8.68 -8.83
N TRP A 35 14.58 -9.93 -8.37
CA TRP A 35 13.56 -10.28 -7.38
C TRP A 35 13.78 -9.56 -6.04
N THR A 36 15.04 -9.42 -5.62
CA THR A 36 15.40 -8.68 -4.41
C THR A 36 15.08 -7.19 -4.54
N THR A 37 15.39 -6.61 -5.71
CA THR A 37 15.08 -5.21 -6.01
C THR A 37 13.57 -4.96 -6.03
N LEU A 38 12.80 -5.87 -6.64
CA LEU A 38 11.34 -5.78 -6.70
C LEU A 38 10.71 -5.86 -5.30
N ASP A 39 11.17 -6.75 -4.44
CA ASP A 39 10.66 -6.86 -3.06
C ASP A 39 10.99 -5.62 -2.21
N GLN A 40 12.17 -5.01 -2.42
CA GLN A 40 12.53 -3.74 -1.81
C GLN A 40 11.65 -2.58 -2.30
N CYS A 41 11.40 -2.51 -3.61
CA CYS A 41 10.48 -1.54 -4.20
C CYS A 41 9.05 -1.72 -3.66
N GLU A 42 8.55 -2.96 -3.62
CA GLU A 42 7.22 -3.28 -3.09
C GLU A 42 7.12 -2.88 -1.61
N THR A 43 8.14 -3.18 -0.80
CA THR A 43 8.20 -2.80 0.61
C THR A 43 8.19 -1.29 0.80
N SER A 44 8.96 -0.56 -0.03
CA SER A 44 8.98 0.91 0.00
C SER A 44 7.63 1.51 -0.38
N LEU A 45 6.95 0.96 -1.39
CA LEU A 45 5.60 1.37 -1.79
C LEU A 45 4.57 1.09 -0.68
N ARG A 46 4.64 -0.07 -0.02
CA ARG A 46 3.81 -0.39 1.14
C ARG A 46 4.04 0.62 2.27
N TRP A 47 5.28 1.00 2.54
CA TRP A 47 5.59 1.99 3.57
C TRP A 47 5.08 3.38 3.22
N ALA A 48 5.31 3.83 1.98
CA ALA A 48 4.80 5.10 1.48
C ALA A 48 3.27 5.18 1.57
N ALA A 49 2.56 4.11 1.22
CA ALA A 49 1.10 4.03 1.35
C ALA A 49 0.64 4.19 2.80
N ARG A 50 1.31 3.53 3.76
CA ARG A 50 0.98 3.64 5.19
C ARG A 50 1.25 5.03 5.75
N LEU A 51 2.38 5.62 5.38
CA LEU A 51 2.70 7.00 5.75
C LEU A 51 1.63 7.95 5.21
N ARG A 52 1.25 7.80 3.93
CA ARG A 52 0.18 8.58 3.31
C ARG A 52 -1.15 8.43 4.06
N LEU A 53 -1.58 7.21 4.36
CA LEU A 53 -2.81 6.97 5.12
C LEU A 53 -2.77 7.58 6.52
N SER A 54 -1.63 7.48 7.22
CA SER A 54 -1.46 8.06 8.55
C SER A 54 -1.51 9.58 8.51
N LEU A 55 -0.92 10.19 7.47
CA LEU A 55 -0.98 11.63 7.26
C LEU A 55 -2.40 12.10 6.88
N LEU A 56 -3.10 11.34 6.02
CA LEU A 56 -4.51 11.59 5.68
C LEU A 56 -5.40 11.53 6.92
N GLN A 57 -5.29 10.50 7.75
CA GLN A 57 -6.08 10.35 8.97
C GLN A 57 -5.91 11.54 9.91
N ARG A 58 -4.68 12.07 10.02
CA ARG A 58 -4.38 13.26 10.84
C ARG A 58 -4.96 14.55 10.24
N SER A 59 -4.91 14.72 8.93
CA SER A 59 -5.37 15.96 8.27
C SER A 59 -6.89 16.02 8.07
N VAL A 60 -7.52 14.90 7.77
CA VAL A 60 -8.98 14.81 7.56
C VAL A 60 -9.74 15.25 8.80
N GLY A 61 -9.25 14.95 10.00
CA GLY A 61 -9.88 15.42 11.25
C GLY A 61 -9.98 16.94 11.34
N GLN A 62 -8.93 17.67 10.93
CA GLN A 62 -8.97 19.14 10.92
C GLN A 62 -9.87 19.69 9.81
N ALA A 63 -9.85 19.06 8.63
CA ALA A 63 -10.76 19.42 7.55
C ALA A 63 -12.24 19.24 7.96
N LEU A 64 -12.59 18.09 8.53
CA LEU A 64 -13.93 17.83 9.06
C LEU A 64 -14.32 18.83 10.16
N GLY A 65 -13.40 19.16 11.07
CA GLY A 65 -13.63 20.18 12.09
C GLY A 65 -13.95 21.55 11.50
N ARG A 66 -13.25 21.96 10.44
CA ARG A 66 -13.53 23.21 9.72
C ARG A 66 -14.89 23.18 9.02
N LEU A 67 -15.23 22.07 8.37
CA LEU A 67 -16.52 21.89 7.72
C LEU A 67 -17.67 21.87 8.72
N GLN A 68 -17.46 21.30 9.91
CA GLN A 68 -18.43 21.36 11.02
C GLN A 68 -18.65 22.81 11.48
N ALA A 69 -17.58 23.60 11.60
CA ALA A 69 -17.69 25.02 11.96
C ALA A 69 -18.46 25.82 10.91
N ILE A 70 -18.23 25.56 9.62
CA ILE A 70 -19.00 26.18 8.51
C ILE A 70 -20.47 25.77 8.54
N ALA A 71 -20.76 24.51 8.89
CA ALA A 71 -22.13 24.01 8.99
C ALA A 71 -22.89 24.56 10.21
N GLY A 72 -22.19 25.07 11.24
CA GLY A 72 -22.78 25.58 12.47
C GLY A 72 -23.48 24.52 13.33
N ALA A 73 -23.27 23.23 13.04
CA ALA A 73 -23.89 22.10 13.73
C ALA A 73 -22.96 20.87 13.69
N PRO A 74 -23.06 19.93 14.65
CA PRO A 74 -22.29 18.69 14.62
C PRO A 74 -22.50 17.91 13.31
N LEU A 75 -21.44 17.34 12.71
CA LEU A 75 -21.57 16.60 11.45
C LEU A 75 -22.57 15.43 11.54
N VAL A 76 -22.63 14.77 12.69
CA VAL A 76 -23.57 13.67 12.99
C VAL A 76 -25.04 14.10 13.01
N SER A 77 -25.31 15.41 13.16
CA SER A 77 -26.66 15.96 13.12
C SER A 77 -27.11 16.33 11.70
N LEU A 78 -26.19 16.29 10.72
CA LEU A 78 -26.50 16.59 9.33
C LEU A 78 -27.17 15.40 8.64
N HIS A 79 -27.99 15.69 7.64
CA HIS A 79 -28.54 14.66 6.75
C HIS A 79 -27.43 13.81 6.11
N ARG A 80 -27.65 12.49 5.95
CA ARG A 80 -26.67 11.52 5.42
C ARG A 80 -25.92 12.01 4.18
N ALA A 81 -26.64 12.53 3.19
CA ALA A 81 -26.04 13.05 1.96
C ALA A 81 -25.01 14.18 2.21
N ARG A 82 -25.25 15.04 3.21
CA ARG A 82 -24.33 16.11 3.59
C ARG A 82 -23.13 15.62 4.37
N MET A 83 -23.33 14.64 5.24
CA MET A 83 -22.22 14.00 5.94
C MET A 83 -21.29 13.29 4.93
N CYS A 84 -21.85 12.56 3.95
CA CYS A 84 -21.08 12.00 2.83
C CYS A 84 -20.33 13.08 2.06
N GLN A 85 -21.00 14.20 1.75
CA GLN A 85 -20.39 15.31 1.03
C GLN A 85 -19.25 15.96 1.84
N ALA A 86 -19.43 16.14 3.15
CA ALA A 86 -18.41 16.66 4.04
C ALA A 86 -17.18 15.74 4.09
N ILE A 87 -17.39 14.43 4.17
CA ILE A 87 -16.31 13.45 4.15
C ILE A 87 -15.59 13.46 2.80
N HIS A 88 -16.34 13.54 1.69
CA HIS A 88 -15.75 13.65 0.35
C HIS A 88 -14.88 14.90 0.22
N ILE A 89 -15.40 16.07 0.60
CA ILE A 89 -14.67 17.35 0.52
C ILE A 89 -13.44 17.34 1.43
N ALA A 90 -13.55 16.79 2.64
CA ALA A 90 -12.43 16.67 3.57
C ALA A 90 -11.33 15.77 3.02
N LEU A 91 -11.68 14.62 2.46
CA LEU A 91 -10.74 13.68 1.85
C LEU A 91 -10.09 14.28 0.60
N GLU A 92 -10.87 14.90 -0.28
CA GLU A 92 -10.37 15.57 -1.48
C GLU A 92 -9.37 16.68 -1.13
N GLY A 93 -9.72 17.54 -0.17
CA GLY A 93 -8.84 18.61 0.31
C GLY A 93 -7.54 18.07 0.92
N ALA A 94 -7.64 17.03 1.76
CA ALA A 94 -6.49 16.39 2.39
C ALA A 94 -5.56 15.71 1.38
N CYS A 95 -6.12 14.97 0.40
CA CYS A 95 -5.35 14.34 -0.69
C CYS A 95 -4.64 15.39 -1.54
N ALA A 96 -5.32 16.46 -1.95
CA ALA A 96 -4.73 17.52 -2.77
C ALA A 96 -3.55 18.21 -2.07
N VAL A 97 -3.68 18.51 -0.78
CA VAL A 97 -2.60 19.11 0.01
C VAL A 97 -1.43 18.15 0.16
N LEU A 98 -1.70 16.86 0.44
CA LEU A 98 -0.65 15.86 0.53
C LEU A 98 0.11 15.68 -0.78
N ASP A 99 -0.59 15.62 -1.92
CA ASP A 99 0.04 15.53 -3.23
C ASP A 99 0.93 16.74 -3.51
N GLN A 100 0.49 17.94 -3.12
CA GLN A 100 1.29 19.15 -3.24
C GLN A 100 2.54 19.12 -2.32
N CYS A 101 2.39 18.67 -1.08
CA CYS A 101 3.50 18.52 -0.13
C CYS A 101 4.51 17.47 -0.61
N MET A 102 4.05 16.38 -1.22
CA MET A 102 4.92 15.31 -1.73
C MET A 102 5.67 15.71 -3.02
N ARG A 103 5.15 16.68 -3.78
CA ARG A 103 5.79 17.21 -5.00
C ARG A 103 6.80 18.33 -4.74
N THR A 104 6.82 18.88 -3.53
CA THR A 104 7.71 19.99 -3.16
C THR A 104 8.70 19.53 -2.09
N PRO A 105 9.96 20.01 -2.10
CA PRO A 105 10.92 19.65 -1.06
C PRO A 105 10.35 20.02 0.34
N PRO A 106 10.56 19.18 1.36
CA PRO A 106 9.95 19.37 2.67
C PRO A 106 10.40 20.71 3.26
N SER A 107 9.43 21.60 3.47
CA SER A 107 9.56 22.82 4.25
C SER A 107 8.68 22.70 5.49
N ASP A 108 8.78 23.64 6.45
CA ASP A 108 7.94 23.69 7.67
C ASP A 108 6.43 23.55 7.41
N ARG A 109 5.98 23.72 6.16
CA ARG A 109 4.64 23.39 5.68
C ARG A 109 4.19 21.96 5.96
N ALA A 110 5.10 20.99 6.05
CA ALA A 110 4.76 19.60 6.42
C ALA A 110 4.19 19.50 7.86
N ILE A 111 4.60 20.42 8.75
CA ILE A 111 4.10 20.53 10.14
C ILE A 111 2.64 21.01 10.16
N GLN A 112 2.20 21.70 9.11
CA GLN A 112 0.88 22.35 9.01
C GLN A 112 -0.11 21.59 8.10
N LEU A 113 0.13 20.30 7.82
CA LEU A 113 -0.69 19.50 6.91
C LEU A 113 -2.20 19.60 7.22
N GLY A 114 -2.56 19.56 8.51
CA GLY A 114 -3.96 19.66 8.95
C GLY A 114 -4.60 21.01 8.65
N SER A 115 -3.90 22.12 8.90
CA SER A 115 -4.45 23.46 8.68
C SER A 115 -4.54 23.77 7.19
N LEU A 116 -3.57 23.32 6.40
CA LEU A 116 -3.61 23.40 4.94
C LEU A 116 -4.77 22.59 4.36
N ALA A 117 -5.00 21.37 4.86
CA ALA A 117 -6.14 20.54 4.47
C ALA A 117 -7.48 21.20 4.83
N ALA A 118 -7.58 21.81 6.01
CA ALA A 118 -8.77 22.55 6.44
C ALA A 118 -9.05 23.77 5.55
N ALA A 119 -8.03 24.56 5.22
CA ALA A 119 -8.16 25.71 4.32
C ALA A 119 -8.58 25.27 2.90
N GLN A 120 -8.02 24.16 2.42
CA GLN A 120 -8.40 23.61 1.11
C GLN A 120 -9.84 23.06 1.12
N ALA A 121 -10.24 22.35 2.18
CA ALA A 121 -11.60 21.86 2.34
C ALA A 121 -12.62 23.00 2.39
N GLU A 122 -12.32 24.09 3.09
CA GLU A 122 -13.13 25.31 3.08
C GLU A 122 -13.26 25.90 1.67
N LYS A 123 -12.16 26.01 0.93
CA LYS A 123 -12.19 26.52 -0.46
C LYS A 123 -13.07 25.68 -1.38
N ILE A 124 -13.05 24.35 -1.23
CA ILE A 124 -13.90 23.43 -1.99
C ILE A 124 -15.35 23.55 -1.52
N ALA A 125 -15.59 23.62 -0.21
CA ALA A 125 -16.91 23.78 0.38
C ALA A 125 -17.59 25.06 -0.10
N VAL A 126 -16.92 26.20 -0.13
CA VAL A 126 -17.49 27.47 -0.63
C VAL A 126 -18.07 27.33 -2.05
N LYS A 127 -17.48 26.48 -2.90
CA LYS A 127 -17.94 26.27 -4.29
C LYS A 127 -19.02 25.21 -4.43
N HIS A 128 -18.95 24.14 -3.63
CA HIS A 128 -19.73 22.92 -3.87
C HIS A 128 -20.72 22.57 -2.74
N TRP A 129 -20.64 23.24 -1.60
CA TRP A 129 -21.49 22.98 -0.44
C TRP A 129 -22.85 23.65 -0.60
N LYS A 130 -23.90 22.84 -0.82
CA LYS A 130 -25.27 23.33 -1.01
C LYS A 130 -26.00 23.47 0.32
N PHE A 131 -26.35 24.70 0.70
CA PHE A 131 -27.10 25.04 1.92
C PHE A 131 -28.63 24.91 1.74
N SER A 132 -29.18 23.70 1.58
CA SER A 132 -30.57 23.44 2.00
C SER A 132 -30.80 21.95 2.32
N ALA A 133 -31.23 21.65 3.56
CA ALA A 133 -31.75 20.36 4.04
C ALA A 133 -31.84 20.38 5.58
N ARG A 134 -32.92 19.80 6.10
CA ARG A 134 -33.17 19.60 7.54
C ARG A 134 -32.24 18.54 8.16
N PRO A 135 -31.96 18.63 9.47
CA PRO A 135 -31.30 17.55 10.22
C PRO A 135 -32.17 16.29 10.22
N ALA A 136 -31.55 15.12 10.10
CA ALA A 136 -32.21 13.81 10.09
C ALA A 136 -31.50 12.86 11.09
N PRO A 137 -32.21 11.86 11.65
CA PRO A 137 -31.65 10.97 12.65
C PRO A 137 -30.50 10.10 12.09
N GLY A 138 -29.50 9.86 12.94
CA GLY A 138 -28.22 9.26 12.57
C GLY A 138 -28.28 7.76 12.40
N GLU A 139 -28.10 7.31 11.15
CA GLU A 139 -27.69 5.94 10.81
C GLU A 139 -26.22 5.92 10.37
N ALA A 140 -25.56 4.78 10.59
CA ALA A 140 -24.19 4.56 10.13
C ALA A 140 -24.10 4.75 8.60
N THR A 141 -23.15 5.57 8.16
CA THR A 141 -23.01 5.92 6.75
C THR A 141 -21.83 5.18 6.14
N GLU A 142 -22.11 4.29 5.20
CA GLU A 142 -21.08 3.65 4.38
C GLU A 142 -20.53 4.61 3.34
N LEU A 143 -19.20 4.63 3.21
CA LEU A 143 -18.48 5.50 2.28
C LEU A 143 -18.43 4.89 0.88
N PRO A 144 -18.57 5.69 -0.20
CA PRO A 144 -18.40 5.21 -1.56
C PRO A 144 -17.03 4.52 -1.79
N PRO A 145 -16.98 3.37 -2.50
CA PRO A 145 -15.73 2.67 -2.80
C PRO A 145 -14.69 3.53 -3.55
N SER A 146 -15.17 4.49 -4.35
CA SER A 146 -14.31 5.44 -5.08
C SER A 146 -13.45 6.32 -4.16
N LEU A 147 -13.89 6.59 -2.91
CA LEU A 147 -13.11 7.35 -1.94
C LEU A 147 -11.90 6.56 -1.40
N GLN A 148 -12.02 5.23 -1.32
CA GLN A 148 -10.91 4.37 -0.87
C GLN A 148 -9.76 4.39 -1.89
N GLN A 149 -10.10 4.36 -3.18
CA GLN A 149 -9.14 4.43 -4.28
C GLN A 149 -8.42 5.79 -4.35
N GLN A 150 -9.07 6.88 -3.94
CA GLN A 150 -8.43 8.21 -3.88
C GLN A 150 -7.36 8.32 -2.79
N CYS A 151 -7.51 7.58 -1.68
CA CYS A 151 -6.56 7.63 -0.58
C CYS A 151 -5.25 6.92 -0.94
N VAL A 152 -5.36 5.69 -1.47
CA VAL A 152 -4.24 4.88 -1.97
C VAL A 152 -4.74 4.03 -3.15
N PRO A 153 -4.40 4.36 -4.41
CA PRO A 153 -4.99 3.73 -5.61
C PRO A 153 -4.78 2.22 -5.72
N TRP A 154 -3.69 1.70 -5.15
CA TRP A 154 -3.33 0.28 -5.19
C TRP A 154 -3.69 -0.50 -3.91
N LEU A 155 -4.34 0.14 -2.94
CA LEU A 155 -4.82 -0.52 -1.71
C LEU A 155 -5.76 -1.71 -1.94
N PRO A 156 -6.64 -1.73 -2.97
CA PRO A 156 -7.53 -2.87 -3.21
C PRO A 156 -6.81 -4.19 -3.49
N MET A 157 -5.53 -4.14 -3.85
CA MET A 157 -4.72 -5.32 -4.15
C MET A 157 -3.96 -5.85 -2.93
N ALA A 158 -3.95 -5.12 -1.81
CA ALA A 158 -3.24 -5.50 -0.59
C ALA A 158 -4.22 -6.06 0.46
N PRO A 159 -3.89 -7.20 1.11
CA PRO A 159 -4.69 -7.72 2.21
C PRO A 159 -4.73 -6.70 3.35
N LEU A 160 -5.93 -6.38 3.84
CA LEU A 160 -6.12 -5.50 4.97
C LEU A 160 -6.03 -6.28 6.28
N ARG A 161 -5.62 -5.60 7.34
CA ARG A 161 -5.62 -6.20 8.69
C ARG A 161 -7.01 -6.68 9.09
N ASP A 162 -8.04 -5.93 8.72
CA ASP A 162 -9.42 -6.25 9.10
C ASP A 162 -9.92 -7.52 8.40
N ASP A 163 -9.29 -7.93 7.29
CA ASP A 163 -9.55 -9.23 6.65
C ASP A 163 -9.11 -10.40 7.54
N LEU A 164 -8.22 -10.18 8.52
CA LEU A 164 -7.88 -11.21 9.51
C LEU A 164 -9.06 -11.58 10.40
N SER A 165 -10.03 -10.68 10.61
CA SER A 165 -11.23 -11.02 11.38
C SER A 165 -12.13 -12.02 10.63
N LEU A 166 -11.97 -12.12 9.31
CA LEU A 166 -12.74 -13.01 8.42
C LEU A 166 -12.20 -14.44 8.43
N VAL A 167 -10.96 -14.61 8.86
CA VAL A 167 -10.34 -15.92 8.97
C VAL A 167 -10.14 -16.16 10.45
N THR A 168 -10.87 -17.11 11.03
CA THR A 168 -10.68 -17.59 12.40
C THR A 168 -9.31 -18.28 12.52
N VAL A 169 -8.23 -17.50 12.47
CA VAL A 169 -6.87 -17.99 12.55
C VAL A 169 -6.44 -17.81 14.00
N ALA A 170 -6.41 -18.91 14.75
CA ALA A 170 -5.54 -19.00 15.91
C ALA A 170 -4.15 -18.44 15.50
N PRO A 171 -3.44 -17.68 16.35
CA PRO A 171 -2.20 -17.03 15.97
C PRO A 171 -1.29 -18.01 15.22
N SER A 172 -1.09 -17.76 13.93
CA SER A 172 -0.35 -18.64 13.04
C SER A 172 0.84 -17.90 12.47
N VAL A 173 1.88 -18.66 12.14
CA VAL A 173 3.08 -18.14 11.46
C VAL A 173 2.69 -17.37 10.18
N GLY A 174 1.59 -17.74 9.51
CA GLY A 174 1.09 -17.01 8.35
C GLY A 174 0.62 -15.59 8.65
N VAL A 175 -0.11 -15.40 9.75
CA VAL A 175 -0.58 -14.08 10.20
C VAL A 175 0.61 -13.20 10.57
N GLU A 176 1.61 -13.78 11.24
CA GLU A 176 2.82 -13.06 11.65
C GLU A 176 3.70 -12.66 10.45
N VAL A 177 3.87 -13.57 9.48
CA VAL A 177 4.53 -13.27 8.19
C VAL A 177 3.86 -12.09 7.49
N LEU A 178 2.52 -12.08 7.40
CA LEU A 178 1.79 -10.96 6.80
C LEU A 178 1.90 -9.69 7.64
N ALA A 179 1.83 -9.79 8.97
CA ALA A 179 1.95 -8.64 9.86
C ALA A 179 3.30 -7.94 9.68
N LEU A 180 4.40 -8.68 9.58
CA LEU A 180 5.73 -8.12 9.32
C LEU A 180 5.85 -7.58 7.90
N ARG A 181 5.37 -8.33 6.88
CA ARG A 181 5.46 -7.92 5.47
C ARG A 181 4.66 -6.63 5.17
N PHE A 182 3.49 -6.49 5.78
CA PHE A 182 2.59 -5.35 5.58
C PHE A 182 2.70 -4.29 6.69
N GLY A 183 3.58 -4.51 7.68
CA GLY A 183 3.80 -3.60 8.80
C GLY A 183 2.59 -3.44 9.72
N TRP A 184 1.70 -4.43 9.81
CA TRP A 184 0.52 -4.35 10.68
C TRP A 184 0.92 -4.01 12.13
N HIS A 185 0.00 -3.45 12.92
CA HIS A 185 0.25 -2.96 14.29
C HIS A 185 1.16 -1.72 14.39
N GLY A 186 1.23 -0.91 13.34
CA GLY A 186 1.95 0.36 13.36
C GLY A 186 3.46 0.24 13.13
N ARG A 187 3.95 -0.93 12.70
CA ARG A 187 5.35 -1.17 12.37
C ARG A 187 5.65 -0.82 10.91
N ALA A 188 6.92 -0.63 10.59
CA ALA A 188 7.36 -0.56 9.20
C ALA A 188 7.19 -1.93 8.53
N PRO A 189 6.80 -1.99 7.24
CA PRO A 189 6.80 -3.23 6.50
C PRO A 189 8.24 -3.70 6.26
N HIS A 190 8.41 -5.01 6.16
CA HIS A 190 9.69 -5.67 5.92
C HIS A 190 9.71 -6.37 4.55
N THR A 191 10.91 -6.46 3.97
CA THR A 191 11.15 -7.34 2.83
C THR A 191 10.93 -8.80 3.24
N MET A 192 10.63 -9.69 2.32
CA MET A 192 10.46 -11.10 2.62
C MET A 192 11.74 -11.72 3.21
N ASN A 193 12.91 -11.25 2.78
CA ASN A 193 14.19 -11.66 3.36
C ASN A 193 14.32 -11.24 4.82
N ASP A 194 13.88 -10.02 5.17
CA ASP A 194 13.91 -9.55 6.56
C ASP A 194 12.86 -10.26 7.42
N VAL A 195 11.66 -10.50 6.89
CA VAL A 195 10.62 -11.31 7.55
C VAL A 195 11.16 -12.70 7.88
N ALA A 196 11.81 -13.35 6.91
CA ALA A 196 12.38 -14.68 7.08
C ALA A 196 13.47 -14.72 8.15
N LYS A 197 14.35 -13.72 8.17
CA LYS A 197 15.37 -13.55 9.23
C LYS A 197 14.75 -13.37 10.61
N LEU A 198 13.75 -12.48 10.74
CA LEU A 198 13.07 -12.18 12.00
C LEU A 198 12.35 -13.41 12.58
N LEU A 199 11.82 -14.27 11.71
CA LEU A 199 11.08 -15.47 12.10
C LEU A 199 11.94 -16.74 12.14
N GLY A 200 13.24 -16.65 11.84
CA GLY A 200 14.15 -17.80 11.84
C GLY A 200 13.78 -18.87 10.80
N ILE A 201 13.18 -18.48 9.67
CA ILE A 201 12.76 -19.39 8.58
C ILE A 201 13.48 -19.08 7.28
N HIS A 202 13.49 -20.04 6.35
CA HIS A 202 14.05 -19.82 5.01
C HIS A 202 13.19 -18.83 4.19
N PRO A 203 13.77 -17.88 3.42
CA PRO A 203 13.01 -16.89 2.63
C PRO A 203 11.96 -17.49 1.70
N ARG A 204 12.32 -18.58 1.00
CA ARG A 204 11.38 -19.33 0.15
C ARG A 204 10.17 -19.87 0.93
N ARG A 205 10.37 -20.32 2.16
CA ARG A 205 9.30 -20.82 3.04
C ARG A 205 8.40 -19.68 3.49
N ALA A 206 8.98 -18.54 3.86
CA ALA A 206 8.22 -17.33 4.20
C ALA A 206 7.31 -16.87 3.04
N ALA A 207 7.83 -16.90 1.80
CA ALA A 207 7.08 -16.54 0.61
C ALA A 207 5.89 -17.49 0.34
N ILE A 208 6.09 -18.80 0.48
CA ILE A 208 5.02 -19.80 0.34
C ILE A 208 3.92 -19.58 1.37
N ILE A 209 4.31 -19.42 2.64
CA ILE A 209 3.39 -19.16 3.76
C ILE A 209 2.58 -17.88 3.50
N ALA A 210 3.24 -16.81 3.05
CA ALA A 210 2.56 -15.55 2.72
C ALA A 210 1.52 -15.75 1.62
N ALA A 211 1.89 -16.39 0.50
CA ALA A 211 1.01 -16.61 -0.64
C ALA A 211 -0.22 -17.46 -0.27
N ASP A 212 -0.02 -18.54 0.50
CA ASP A 212 -1.11 -19.37 0.99
C ASP A 212 -2.06 -18.60 1.90
N THR A 213 -1.51 -17.78 2.80
CA THR A 213 -2.32 -16.99 3.74
C THR A 213 -3.12 -15.92 3.02
N VAL A 214 -2.54 -15.22 2.04
CA VAL A 214 -3.27 -14.25 1.20
C VAL A 214 -4.39 -14.92 0.42
N ARG A 215 -4.14 -16.09 -0.20
CA ARG A 215 -5.20 -16.83 -0.91
C ARG A 215 -6.39 -17.18 -0.01
N LYS A 216 -6.13 -17.56 1.25
CA LYS A 216 -7.18 -17.84 2.23
C LYS A 216 -7.98 -16.58 2.57
N LEU A 217 -7.30 -15.45 2.79
CA LEU A 217 -7.94 -14.16 3.08
C LEU A 217 -8.85 -13.70 1.92
N VAL A 218 -8.35 -13.75 0.69
CA VAL A 218 -9.11 -13.35 -0.51
C VAL A 218 -10.35 -14.21 -0.72
N ARG A 219 -10.26 -15.52 -0.46
CA ARG A 219 -11.44 -16.41 -0.54
C ARG A 219 -12.48 -16.07 0.53
N ALA A 220 -12.03 -15.79 1.75
CA ALA A 220 -12.93 -15.43 2.85
C ALA A 220 -13.61 -14.08 2.60
N SER A 221 -12.91 -13.08 2.05
CA SER A 221 -13.51 -11.78 1.73
C SER A 221 -14.54 -11.88 0.61
N ALA A 222 -14.29 -12.70 -0.42
CA ALA A 222 -15.25 -12.95 -1.50
C ALA A 222 -16.56 -13.60 -1.00
N GLN A 223 -16.48 -14.49 0.00
CA GLN A 223 -17.67 -15.15 0.59
C GLN A 223 -18.56 -14.22 1.41
N ARG A 224 -18.04 -13.09 1.90
CA ARG A 224 -18.81 -12.09 2.66
C ARG A 224 -19.60 -11.14 1.77
N SER A 225 -19.12 -10.93 0.54
CA SER A 225 -19.71 -10.01 -0.43
C SER A 225 -20.76 -10.66 -1.36
N ALA A 226 -21.00 -11.96 -1.18
CA ALA A 226 -22.00 -12.76 -1.90
C ALA A 226 -23.23 -12.98 -1.02
#